data_AF-A0AAE0NYJ6-F1
#
_entry.id   AF-A0AAE0NYJ6-F1
#
_cell.length_a   1.000
_cell.length_b   1.000
_cell.length_c   1.000
_cell.angle_alpha   90.00
_cell.angle_beta   90.00
_cell.angle_gamma   90.00
#
_symmetry.space_group_name_H-M   'P 1'
#
loop_
_entity.id
_entity.type
_entity.pdbx_description
1 polymer ?
#
loop_
_entity_poly.entity_id
_entity_poly.type
_entity_poly.pdbx_seq_one_letter_code
_entity_poly.pdbx_strand_id
1 'polypeptide(L)'
;MPDLFKHPVEQVITDMKVKIRDPDIAMLFADTFPSTLDTTVRYFDKENLAFIITKQDISSQWLRDTGNQFAHLYPLLPHDPDLQALVKAVINTGARYIAEYPYRAAPGKRTFELDSLSAFLKISWSYYKYTNDSSFININWRNAISQIMTVLHNQSQGTWDDSLNFISYYNWTGTDGYGGQYIMDDANVPSLVSLPYLGFLPLDDPRANGSTALAAHTSNATYPWPMSQISAIYGTDDDEEIVERLYTIANNTAGLGLIHEAINIYQSRTYTRPWFAWANSYFAEMILDLARRKPGLIFHDAIPYEIGSNRVSM
;
A
#
# COMPACT_ATOMS: atom_id res chain seq x y z
N MET A 1 -21.78 -4.92 10.96
CA MET A 1 -20.44 -4.51 10.48
C MET A 1 -20.06 -3.06 10.80
N PRO A 2 -20.95 -2.04 10.88
CA PRO A 2 -20.50 -0.65 10.99
C PRO A 2 -19.71 -0.30 12.25
N ASP A 3 -19.87 -1.01 13.37
CA ASP A 3 -19.33 -0.54 14.67
C ASP A 3 -18.18 -1.38 15.24
N LEU A 4 -17.63 -2.36 14.49
CA LEU A 4 -16.63 -3.27 15.03
C LEU A 4 -15.21 -2.68 15.16
N PHE A 5 -14.84 -1.70 14.32
CA PHE A 5 -13.45 -1.20 14.23
C PHE A 5 -13.33 0.30 14.54
N LYS A 6 -14.43 0.93 14.97
CA LYS A 6 -14.53 2.39 14.99
C LYS A 6 -13.73 3.04 16.10
N HIS A 7 -13.68 2.48 17.30
CA HIS A 7 -13.23 3.27 18.45
C HIS A 7 -11.78 3.79 18.33
N PRO A 8 -10.77 2.98 17.98
CA PRO A 8 -9.40 3.47 17.83
C PRO A 8 -9.21 4.28 16.53
N VAL A 9 -9.94 3.94 15.47
CA VAL A 9 -9.88 4.63 14.18
C VAL A 9 -10.45 6.06 14.30
N GLU A 10 -11.63 6.19 14.92
CA GLU A 10 -12.31 7.48 15.16
C GLU A 10 -11.51 8.38 16.11
N GLN A 11 -10.79 7.80 17.08
CA GLN A 11 -9.86 8.54 17.93
C GLN A 11 -8.75 9.19 17.11
N VAL A 12 -8.08 8.43 16.23
CA VAL A 12 -7.04 8.99 15.35
C VAL A 12 -7.59 10.07 14.44
N ILE A 13 -8.78 9.87 13.87
CA ILE A 13 -9.44 10.88 13.04
C ILE A 13 -9.70 12.15 13.84
N THR A 14 -10.24 12.03 15.06
CA THR A 14 -10.55 13.18 15.92
C THR A 14 -9.29 13.95 16.30
N ASP A 15 -8.23 13.25 16.73
CA ASP A 15 -6.96 13.85 17.13
C ASP A 15 -6.30 14.58 15.95
N MET A 16 -6.25 13.93 14.79
CA MET A 16 -5.64 14.50 13.59
C MET A 16 -6.41 15.71 13.06
N LYS A 17 -7.75 15.70 13.12
CA LYS A 17 -8.58 16.85 12.72
C LYS A 17 -8.34 18.10 13.56
N VAL A 18 -7.99 17.94 14.85
CA VAL A 18 -7.66 19.07 15.74
C VAL A 18 -6.22 19.55 15.51
N LYS A 19 -5.30 18.65 15.20
CA LYS A 19 -3.87 18.96 15.07
C LYS A 19 -3.48 19.54 13.71
N ILE A 20 -4.09 19.04 12.62
CA ILE A 20 -3.79 19.49 11.25
C ILE A 20 -4.22 20.95 11.08
N ARG A 21 -3.29 21.78 10.61
CA ARG A 21 -3.47 23.23 10.42
C ARG A 21 -4.44 23.56 9.30
N ASP A 22 -4.37 22.80 8.22
CA ASP A 22 -5.17 23.04 7.01
C ASP A 22 -6.49 22.24 7.08
N PRO A 23 -7.66 22.91 7.12
CA PRO A 23 -8.95 22.22 7.20
C PRO A 23 -9.22 21.26 6.04
N ASP A 24 -8.72 21.57 4.84
CA ASP A 24 -8.95 20.73 3.65
C ASP A 24 -8.12 19.44 3.74
N ILE A 25 -6.87 19.52 4.21
CA ILE A 25 -6.03 18.35 4.49
C ILE A 25 -6.63 17.52 5.63
N ALA A 26 -7.13 18.17 6.68
CA ALA A 26 -7.76 17.51 7.80
C ALA A 26 -9.01 16.72 7.36
N MET A 27 -9.83 17.30 6.48
CA MET A 27 -11.00 16.61 5.93
C MET A 27 -10.59 15.46 5.01
N LEU A 28 -9.64 15.69 4.10
CA LEU A 28 -9.13 14.67 3.20
C LEU A 28 -8.54 13.47 3.96
N PHE A 29 -7.81 13.72 5.06
CA PHE A 29 -7.34 12.65 5.94
C PHE A 29 -8.50 11.90 6.60
N ALA A 30 -9.50 12.61 7.13
CA ALA A 30 -10.67 12.02 7.78
C ALA A 30 -11.49 11.12 6.83
N ASP A 31 -11.57 11.46 5.55
CA ASP A 31 -12.27 10.67 4.54
C ASP A 31 -11.45 9.48 4.02
N THR A 32 -10.12 9.63 3.93
CA THR A 32 -9.22 8.61 3.38
C THR A 32 -8.81 7.55 4.40
N PHE A 33 -8.61 7.91 5.67
CA PHE A 33 -8.12 7.01 6.72
C PHE A 33 -9.05 5.80 7.01
N PRO A 34 -10.38 5.96 7.19
CA PRO A 34 -11.27 4.82 7.43
C PRO A 34 -11.71 4.12 6.14
N SER A 35 -11.36 4.66 4.96
CA SER A 35 -11.93 4.27 3.66
C SER A 35 -11.89 2.76 3.41
N THR A 36 -10.78 2.08 3.70
CA THR A 36 -10.67 0.61 3.57
C THR A 36 -11.69 -0.12 4.43
N LEU A 37 -11.76 0.18 5.73
CA LEU A 37 -12.61 -0.54 6.67
C LEU A 37 -14.09 -0.33 6.36
N ASP A 38 -14.47 0.90 6.02
CA ASP A 38 -15.86 1.26 5.76
C ASP A 38 -16.43 0.57 4.53
N THR A 39 -15.57 0.23 3.57
CA THR A 39 -16.07 0.05 2.20
C THR A 39 -15.52 -1.12 1.42
N THR A 40 -14.37 -1.66 1.82
CA THR A 40 -13.73 -2.76 1.10
C THR A 40 -13.89 -4.10 1.80
N VAL A 41 -14.16 -4.09 3.10
CA VAL A 41 -14.46 -5.29 3.88
C VAL A 41 -15.87 -5.75 3.50
N ARG A 42 -15.99 -6.88 2.79
CA ARG A 42 -17.29 -7.42 2.34
C ARG A 42 -17.78 -8.58 3.19
N TYR A 43 -16.85 -9.44 3.58
CA TYR A 43 -17.12 -10.59 4.42
C TYR A 43 -16.03 -10.68 5.47
N PHE A 44 -16.45 -10.91 6.70
CA PHE A 44 -15.57 -11.14 7.83
C PHE A 44 -16.26 -12.15 8.74
N ASP A 45 -15.61 -13.30 8.88
CA ASP A 45 -15.96 -14.32 9.85
C ASP A 45 -14.90 -14.35 10.95
N LYS A 46 -15.38 -14.30 12.20
CA LYS A 46 -14.54 -14.45 13.40
C LYS A 46 -13.89 -15.84 13.44
N GLU A 47 -14.36 -16.80 12.64
CA GLU A 47 -13.75 -18.13 12.45
C GLU A 47 -12.56 -18.15 11.44
N ASN A 48 -12.04 -16.98 11.02
CA ASN A 48 -10.79 -16.74 10.27
C ASN A 48 -10.91 -16.57 8.73
N LEU A 49 -11.97 -15.96 8.21
CA LEU A 49 -12.02 -15.60 6.79
C LEU A 49 -12.45 -14.16 6.57
N ALA A 50 -11.67 -13.44 5.76
CA ALA A 50 -12.01 -12.09 5.33
C ALA A 50 -11.84 -11.95 3.82
N PHE A 51 -12.75 -11.21 3.18
CA PHE A 51 -12.67 -10.87 1.76
C PHE A 51 -12.65 -9.35 1.59
N ILE A 52 -11.55 -8.87 0.99
CA ILE A 52 -11.25 -7.45 0.82
C ILE A 52 -11.31 -7.14 -0.66
N ILE A 53 -12.24 -6.28 -1.07
CA ILE A 53 -12.31 -5.85 -2.47
C ILE A 53 -11.35 -4.69 -2.72
N THR A 54 -10.88 -4.59 -3.96
CA THR A 54 -9.98 -3.49 -4.35
C THR A 54 -10.72 -2.20 -4.68
N LYS A 55 -11.96 -2.31 -5.16
CA LYS A 55 -12.80 -1.18 -5.56
C LYS A 55 -14.26 -1.60 -5.71
N GLN A 56 -15.17 -0.64 -5.78
CA GLN A 56 -16.60 -0.87 -5.95
C GLN A 56 -16.95 -1.64 -7.24
N ASP A 57 -16.23 -1.39 -8.34
CA ASP A 57 -16.56 -1.93 -9.68
C ASP A 57 -15.83 -3.24 -10.05
N ILE A 58 -14.85 -3.68 -9.26
CA ILE A 58 -14.22 -5.01 -9.43
C ILE A 58 -14.43 -5.77 -8.14
N SER A 59 -15.31 -6.77 -8.22
CA SER A 59 -15.57 -7.76 -7.16
C SER A 59 -14.42 -8.78 -7.06
N SER A 60 -13.17 -8.32 -7.05
CA SER A 60 -11.99 -9.18 -6.95
C SER A 60 -10.99 -8.61 -5.95
N GLN A 61 -10.45 -9.53 -5.15
CA GLN A 61 -9.38 -9.29 -4.20
C GLN A 61 -8.04 -9.45 -4.91
N TRP A 62 -7.20 -8.42 -4.85
CA TRP A 62 -5.80 -8.49 -5.28
C TRP A 62 -4.92 -8.59 -4.05
N LEU A 63 -3.95 -9.51 -4.07
CA LEU A 63 -3.04 -9.70 -2.93
C LEU A 63 -2.24 -8.42 -2.62
N ARG A 64 -1.75 -7.73 -3.66
CA ARG A 64 -1.04 -6.44 -3.53
C ARG A 64 -1.89 -5.39 -2.82
N ASP A 65 -3.04 -5.08 -3.40
CA ASP A 65 -3.94 -4.04 -2.90
C ASP A 65 -4.38 -4.35 -1.47
N THR A 66 -4.73 -5.60 -1.16
CA THR A 66 -5.09 -5.99 0.21
C THR A 66 -3.93 -5.77 1.19
N GLY A 67 -2.69 -6.12 0.83
CA GLY A 67 -1.54 -5.89 1.69
C GLY A 67 -1.32 -4.40 1.98
N ASN A 68 -1.46 -3.53 0.97
CA ASN A 68 -1.22 -2.10 1.13
C ASN A 68 -2.40 -1.31 1.70
N GLN A 69 -3.65 -1.78 1.52
CA GLN A 69 -4.83 -1.13 2.08
C GLN A 69 -4.86 -1.12 3.62
N PHE A 70 -4.15 -2.04 4.27
CA PHE A 70 -4.08 -2.14 5.74
C PHE A 70 -2.83 -1.51 6.34
N ALA A 71 -1.91 -0.97 5.52
CA ALA A 71 -0.59 -0.54 5.98
C ALA A 71 -0.65 0.53 7.07
N HIS A 72 -1.53 1.52 6.91
CA HIS A 72 -1.75 2.61 7.87
C HIS A 72 -2.45 2.17 9.16
N LEU A 73 -3.08 1.00 9.18
CA LEU A 73 -3.82 0.47 10.33
C LEU A 73 -2.97 -0.40 11.26
N TYR A 74 -1.78 -0.84 10.82
CA TYR A 74 -0.93 -1.70 11.64
C TYR A 74 -0.56 -1.12 13.02
N PRO A 75 -0.28 0.19 13.17
CA PRO A 75 -0.05 0.79 14.49
C PRO A 75 -1.25 0.71 15.45
N LEU A 76 -2.47 0.52 14.94
CA LEU A 76 -3.67 0.37 15.76
C LEU A 76 -3.88 -1.06 16.28
N LEU A 77 -3.19 -2.05 15.70
CA LEU A 77 -3.35 -3.46 16.07
C LEU A 77 -3.21 -3.73 17.58
N PRO A 78 -2.23 -3.17 18.31
CA PRO A 78 -2.10 -3.39 19.76
C PRO A 78 -3.31 -2.92 20.57
N HIS A 79 -4.10 -1.98 20.03
CA HIS A 79 -5.20 -1.32 20.71
C HIS A 79 -6.59 -1.84 20.28
N ASP A 80 -6.65 -2.68 19.24
CA ASP A 80 -7.91 -3.17 18.66
C ASP A 80 -7.89 -4.70 18.41
N PRO A 81 -8.45 -5.49 19.33
CA PRO A 81 -8.56 -6.94 19.16
C PRO A 81 -9.42 -7.40 17.97
N ASP A 82 -10.45 -6.63 17.61
CA ASP A 82 -11.30 -6.97 16.46
C ASP A 82 -10.52 -6.71 15.16
N LEU A 83 -9.76 -5.62 15.06
CA LEU A 83 -8.85 -5.36 13.94
C LEU A 83 -7.77 -6.45 13.82
N GLN A 84 -7.23 -6.93 14.94
CA GLN A 84 -6.32 -8.08 14.93
C GLN A 84 -6.98 -9.32 14.34
N ALA A 85 -8.22 -9.61 14.72
CA ALA A 85 -8.98 -10.73 14.16
C ALA A 85 -9.22 -10.57 12.65
N LEU A 86 -9.53 -9.35 12.19
CA LEU A 86 -9.67 -9.03 10.77
C LEU A 86 -8.37 -9.29 10.00
N VAL A 87 -7.23 -8.77 10.47
CA VAL A 87 -5.94 -8.96 9.77
C VAL A 87 -5.53 -10.44 9.77
N LYS A 88 -5.77 -11.18 10.85
CA LYS A 88 -5.56 -12.64 10.88
C LYS A 88 -6.41 -13.37 9.84
N ALA A 89 -7.68 -12.99 9.72
CA ALA A 89 -8.57 -13.54 8.72
C ALA A 89 -8.12 -13.22 7.29
N VAL A 90 -7.61 -12.00 7.03
CA VAL A 90 -7.03 -11.62 5.74
C VAL A 90 -5.80 -12.46 5.41
N ILE A 91 -4.88 -12.64 6.37
CA ILE A 91 -3.70 -13.50 6.20
C ILE A 91 -4.12 -14.94 5.89
N ASN A 92 -5.10 -15.49 6.62
CA ASN A 92 -5.56 -16.86 6.39
C ASN A 92 -6.22 -17.03 5.01
N THR A 93 -7.04 -16.06 4.55
CA THR A 93 -7.59 -16.06 3.19
C THR A 93 -6.49 -16.02 2.14
N GLY A 94 -5.52 -15.11 2.29
CA GLY A 94 -4.37 -14.98 1.38
C GLY A 94 -3.52 -16.24 1.32
N ALA A 95 -3.29 -16.88 2.47
CA ALA A 95 -2.53 -18.14 2.55
C ALA A 95 -3.21 -19.27 1.77
N ARG A 96 -4.53 -19.44 1.94
CA ARG A 96 -5.31 -20.44 1.19
C ARG A 96 -5.24 -20.18 -0.32
N TYR A 97 -5.38 -18.91 -0.72
CA TYR A 97 -5.34 -18.53 -2.12
C TYR A 97 -3.98 -18.81 -2.77
N ILE A 98 -2.88 -18.44 -2.11
CA ILE A 98 -1.52 -18.68 -2.60
C ILE A 98 -1.21 -20.18 -2.66
N ALA A 99 -1.69 -20.96 -1.69
CA ALA A 99 -1.47 -22.40 -1.69
C ALA A 99 -2.06 -23.09 -2.94
N GLU A 100 -3.22 -22.64 -3.40
CA GLU A 100 -3.91 -23.18 -4.58
C GLU A 100 -3.47 -22.53 -5.91
N TYR A 101 -3.24 -21.22 -5.93
CA TYR A 101 -3.00 -20.44 -7.15
C TYR A 101 -1.79 -19.50 -7.03
N PRO A 102 -0.57 -20.02 -6.85
CA PRO A 102 0.59 -19.19 -6.52
C PRO A 102 1.08 -18.31 -7.68
N TYR A 103 0.62 -18.53 -8.91
CA TYR A 103 0.95 -17.75 -10.11
C TYR A 103 -0.11 -16.71 -10.49
N ARG A 104 -1.06 -16.38 -9.60
CA ARG A 104 -2.17 -15.47 -9.91
C ARG A 104 -2.23 -14.33 -8.90
N ALA A 105 -2.34 -13.11 -9.39
CA ALA A 105 -2.46 -11.91 -8.57
C ALA A 105 -3.87 -11.73 -7.96
N ALA A 106 -4.91 -12.21 -8.66
CA ALA A 106 -6.31 -12.10 -8.24
C ALA A 106 -7.19 -13.23 -8.81
N PRO A 107 -8.29 -13.62 -8.12
CA PRO A 107 -9.25 -14.59 -8.64
C PRO A 107 -9.78 -14.19 -10.02
N GLY A 108 -9.81 -15.15 -10.96
CA GLY A 108 -10.26 -14.90 -12.33
C GLY A 108 -9.26 -14.17 -13.24
N LYS A 109 -8.13 -13.69 -12.72
CA LYS A 109 -7.03 -13.14 -13.51
C LYS A 109 -5.92 -14.17 -13.69
N ARG A 110 -5.27 -14.15 -14.86
CA ARG A 110 -4.10 -15.00 -15.20
C ARG A 110 -2.86 -14.13 -15.35
N THR A 111 -2.66 -13.22 -14.40
CA THR A 111 -1.51 -12.32 -14.32
C THR A 111 -0.66 -12.76 -13.13
N PHE A 112 0.63 -13.00 -13.39
CA PHE A 112 1.62 -13.27 -12.35
C PHE A 112 2.38 -11.98 -12.06
N GLU A 113 2.43 -11.61 -10.78
CA GLU A 113 3.06 -10.39 -10.29
C GLU A 113 3.81 -10.76 -9.02
N LEU A 114 5.14 -10.60 -9.03
CA LEU A 114 6.00 -11.00 -7.91
C LEU A 114 5.62 -10.26 -6.62
N ASP A 115 5.24 -8.99 -6.74
CA ASP A 115 4.80 -8.15 -5.62
C ASP A 115 3.52 -8.65 -4.94
N SER A 116 2.69 -9.47 -5.61
CA SER A 116 1.53 -10.10 -4.99
C SER A 116 1.94 -11.05 -3.86
N LEU A 117 3.04 -11.79 -4.05
CA LEU A 117 3.60 -12.67 -3.02
C LEU A 117 4.27 -11.84 -1.91
N SER A 118 4.99 -10.78 -2.29
CA SER A 118 5.63 -9.86 -1.35
C SER A 118 4.61 -9.15 -0.45
N ALA A 119 3.44 -8.78 -0.97
CA ALA A 119 2.38 -8.13 -0.19
C ALA A 119 1.81 -9.06 0.89
N PHE A 120 1.67 -10.36 0.60
CA PHE A 120 1.27 -11.37 1.59
C PHE A 120 2.32 -11.52 2.71
N LEU A 121 3.60 -11.50 2.35
CA LEU A 121 4.70 -11.51 3.32
C LEU A 121 4.71 -10.22 4.17
N LYS A 122 4.52 -9.05 3.54
CA LYS A 122 4.45 -7.75 4.21
C LYS A 122 3.36 -7.73 5.28
N ILE A 123 2.12 -8.11 4.95
CA ILE A 123 1.02 -8.12 5.93
C ILE A 123 1.26 -9.12 7.06
N SER A 124 1.80 -10.31 6.75
CA SER A 124 2.13 -11.34 7.76
C SER A 124 3.19 -10.83 8.74
N TRP A 125 4.27 -10.23 8.21
CA TRP A 125 5.35 -9.68 9.01
C TRP A 125 4.90 -8.46 9.83
N SER A 126 4.20 -7.52 9.21
CA SER A 126 3.69 -6.33 9.91
C SER A 126 2.76 -6.70 11.05
N TYR A 127 1.85 -7.67 10.85
CA TYR A 127 1.00 -8.16 11.93
C TYR A 127 1.84 -8.67 13.11
N TYR A 128 2.80 -9.56 12.85
CA TYR A 128 3.68 -10.09 13.89
C TYR A 128 4.50 -8.99 14.57
N LYS A 129 5.04 -8.04 13.81
CA LYS A 129 5.87 -6.93 14.32
C LYS A 129 5.12 -6.06 15.34
N TYR A 130 3.86 -5.72 15.08
CA TYR A 130 3.08 -4.85 15.97
C TYR A 130 2.41 -5.60 17.12
N THR A 131 2.01 -6.86 16.92
CA THR A 131 1.24 -7.62 17.94
C THR A 131 2.08 -8.61 18.75
N ASN A 132 3.25 -9.00 18.25
CA ASN A 132 4.03 -10.15 18.72
C ASN A 132 3.23 -11.47 18.76
N ASP A 133 2.14 -11.57 17.98
CA ASP A 133 1.27 -12.74 17.90
C ASP A 133 1.60 -13.58 16.67
N SER A 134 2.02 -14.82 16.88
CA SER A 134 2.32 -15.79 15.82
C SER A 134 1.19 -16.80 15.56
N SER A 135 0.01 -16.63 16.16
CA SER A 135 -1.12 -17.56 16.06
C SER A 135 -1.66 -17.74 14.64
N PHE A 136 -1.42 -16.77 13.76
CA PHE A 136 -1.80 -16.87 12.34
C PHE A 136 -0.97 -17.91 11.55
N ILE A 137 0.17 -18.36 12.08
CA ILE A 137 1.06 -19.35 11.45
C ILE A 137 0.45 -20.75 11.59
N ASN A 138 -0.57 -21.01 10.78
CA ASN A 138 -1.23 -22.30 10.68
C ASN A 138 -0.69 -23.13 9.50
N ILE A 139 -1.28 -24.30 9.25
CA ILE A 139 -0.88 -25.19 8.15
C ILE A 139 -1.04 -24.53 6.77
N ASN A 140 -2.09 -23.73 6.57
CA ASN A 140 -2.31 -23.02 5.30
C ASN A 140 -1.20 -22.00 5.06
N TRP A 141 -0.79 -21.27 6.09
CA TRP A 141 0.32 -20.32 6.00
C TRP A 141 1.62 -21.02 5.61
N ARG A 142 1.95 -22.15 6.26
CA ARG A 142 3.16 -22.93 5.92
C ARG A 142 3.12 -23.47 4.50
N ASN A 143 1.97 -23.95 4.04
CA ASN A 143 1.78 -24.39 2.67
C ASN A 143 1.96 -23.23 1.67
N ALA A 144 1.42 -22.05 1.99
CA ALA A 144 1.60 -20.85 1.18
C ALA A 144 3.08 -20.45 1.06
N ILE A 145 3.84 -20.46 2.16
CA ILE A 145 5.28 -20.18 2.14
C ILE A 145 6.04 -21.21 1.30
N SER A 146 5.73 -22.50 1.44
CA SER A 146 6.35 -23.56 0.62
C SER A 146 6.10 -23.31 -0.88
N GLN A 147 4.88 -22.93 -1.24
CA GLN A 147 4.52 -22.59 -2.62
C GLN A 147 5.22 -21.32 -3.11
N ILE A 148 5.33 -20.28 -2.27
CA ILE A 148 6.09 -19.07 -2.61
C ILE A 148 7.54 -19.42 -2.93
N MET A 149 8.20 -20.21 -2.07
CA MET A 149 9.58 -20.63 -2.31
C MET A 149 9.72 -21.45 -3.60
N THR A 150 8.76 -22.32 -3.89
CA THR A 150 8.72 -23.09 -5.14
C THR A 150 8.57 -22.18 -6.35
N VAL A 151 7.67 -21.19 -6.29
CA VAL A 151 7.50 -20.19 -7.38
C VAL A 151 8.77 -19.39 -7.57
N LEU A 152 9.37 -18.85 -6.50
CA LEU A 152 10.62 -18.08 -6.60
C LEU A 152 11.74 -18.91 -7.22
N HIS A 153 11.88 -20.18 -6.81
CA HIS A 153 12.84 -21.09 -7.40
C HIS A 153 12.57 -21.28 -8.90
N ASN A 154 11.34 -21.60 -9.29
CA ASN A 154 10.98 -21.82 -10.69
C ASN A 154 11.15 -20.58 -11.56
N GLN A 155 10.81 -19.38 -11.06
CA GLN A 155 10.98 -18.12 -11.78
C GLN A 155 12.44 -17.67 -11.88
N SER A 156 13.33 -18.21 -11.04
CA SER A 156 14.78 -17.98 -11.14
C SER A 156 15.49 -18.91 -12.13
N GLN A 157 14.82 -19.97 -12.60
CA GLN A 157 15.43 -20.90 -13.55
C GLN A 157 15.46 -20.30 -14.96
N GLY A 158 16.55 -20.55 -15.68
CA GLY A 158 16.64 -20.24 -17.10
C GLY A 158 15.67 -21.07 -17.94
N THR A 159 15.43 -20.64 -19.18
CA THR A 159 14.64 -21.40 -20.15
C THR A 159 15.27 -22.74 -20.49
N TRP A 160 16.60 -22.80 -20.45
CA TRP A 160 17.43 -23.93 -20.85
C TRP A 160 18.35 -24.35 -19.71
N ASP A 161 18.62 -25.66 -19.55
CA ASP A 161 19.81 -26.10 -18.81
C ASP A 161 21.08 -25.89 -19.63
N ASP A 162 22.22 -26.19 -19.00
CA ASP A 162 23.55 -26.25 -19.59
C ASP A 162 23.62 -27.18 -20.82
N SER A 163 22.66 -28.10 -20.99
CA SER A 163 22.57 -29.03 -22.11
C SER A 163 21.58 -28.59 -23.19
N LEU A 164 21.03 -27.38 -23.09
CA LEU A 164 20.03 -26.80 -24.00
C LEU A 164 18.70 -27.60 -24.05
N ASN A 165 18.37 -28.32 -22.98
CA ASN A 165 17.03 -28.88 -22.82
C ASN A 165 16.08 -27.82 -22.28
N PHE A 166 14.85 -27.82 -22.78
CA PHE A 166 13.82 -26.89 -22.33
C PHE A 166 13.34 -27.26 -20.92
N ILE A 167 13.42 -26.33 -19.97
CA ILE A 167 13.10 -26.58 -18.55
C ILE A 167 11.92 -25.76 -18.04
N SER A 168 11.73 -24.52 -18.51
CA SER A 168 10.75 -23.60 -17.91
C SER A 168 9.80 -22.95 -18.93
N TYR A 169 8.50 -23.01 -18.61
CA TYR A 169 7.41 -22.39 -19.37
C TYR A 169 7.21 -20.89 -19.05
N TYR A 170 7.65 -20.44 -17.88
CA TYR A 170 7.49 -19.06 -17.45
C TYR A 170 8.79 -18.31 -17.69
N ASN A 171 8.79 -17.52 -18.75
CA ASN A 171 9.89 -16.67 -19.15
C ASN A 171 9.93 -15.41 -18.27
N TRP A 172 10.91 -15.29 -17.37
CA TRP A 172 11.32 -14.00 -16.80
C TRP A 172 12.75 -13.71 -17.23
N THR A 173 12.91 -12.75 -18.15
CA THR A 173 14.20 -12.29 -18.67
C THR A 173 14.64 -10.96 -18.06
N GLY A 174 14.07 -10.51 -16.94
CA GLY A 174 14.52 -9.27 -16.29
C GLY A 174 15.81 -9.54 -15.51
N THR A 175 17.03 -9.46 -16.04
CA THR A 175 17.59 -8.48 -17.00
C THR A 175 18.79 -9.06 -17.78
N ASP A 176 19.07 -8.42 -18.92
CA ASP A 176 20.32 -8.38 -19.72
C ASP A 176 20.95 -9.68 -20.25
N GLY A 177 20.21 -10.49 -21.00
CA GLY A 177 20.87 -11.45 -21.91
C GLY A 177 21.75 -10.77 -22.99
N TYR A 178 21.57 -9.47 -23.24
CA TYR A 178 22.26 -8.68 -24.28
C TYR A 178 22.50 -7.19 -23.91
N GLY A 179 22.40 -6.78 -22.64
CA GLY A 179 22.68 -5.39 -22.19
C GLY A 179 21.62 -4.33 -22.52
N GLY A 180 20.37 -4.72 -22.76
CA GLY A 180 19.27 -3.78 -23.04
C GLY A 180 18.55 -3.30 -21.77
N GLN A 181 18.53 -1.99 -21.54
CA GLN A 181 17.97 -1.39 -20.33
C GLN A 181 16.64 -0.65 -20.60
N TYR A 182 15.63 -0.90 -19.75
CA TYR A 182 14.40 -0.10 -19.71
C TYR A 182 14.54 0.97 -18.63
N ILE A 183 14.77 2.22 -19.06
CA ILE A 183 14.90 3.37 -18.15
C ILE A 183 13.54 4.06 -18.06
N MET A 184 12.73 3.61 -17.10
CA MET A 184 11.40 4.15 -16.82
C MET A 184 10.98 3.82 -15.39
N ASP A 185 9.93 4.48 -14.91
CA ASP A 185 9.26 4.13 -13.65
C ASP A 185 7.74 4.13 -13.84
N ASP A 186 7.03 3.43 -12.96
CA ASP A 186 5.57 3.34 -12.94
C ASP A 186 5.02 3.81 -11.59
N ALA A 187 3.79 4.33 -11.56
CA ALA A 187 3.22 4.88 -10.34
C ALA A 187 2.81 3.81 -9.31
N ASN A 188 2.62 2.56 -9.74
CA ASN A 188 2.27 1.46 -8.85
C ASN A 188 3.46 1.06 -7.96
N VAL A 189 3.23 0.96 -6.66
CA VAL A 189 4.21 0.43 -5.71
C VAL A 189 4.18 -1.11 -5.77
N PRO A 190 5.31 -1.81 -6.00
CA PRO A 190 6.69 -1.32 -5.98
C PRO A 190 7.16 -0.63 -7.28
N SER A 191 7.68 0.59 -7.13
CA SER A 191 8.32 1.43 -8.14
C SER A 191 9.70 1.92 -7.68
N LEU A 192 10.53 2.46 -8.59
CA LEU A 192 11.85 2.99 -8.24
C LEU A 192 11.73 4.15 -7.24
N VAL A 193 10.78 5.06 -7.45
CA VAL A 193 10.50 6.17 -6.52
C VAL A 193 10.02 5.69 -5.13
N SER A 194 9.44 4.50 -5.03
CA SER A 194 8.94 3.94 -3.76
C SER A 194 9.98 3.14 -2.98
N LEU A 195 11.22 2.97 -3.48
CA LEU A 195 12.24 2.18 -2.79
C LEU A 195 12.56 2.66 -1.37
N PRO A 196 12.59 3.99 -1.07
CA PRO A 196 12.72 4.47 0.31
C PRO A 196 11.52 4.08 1.19
N TYR A 197 10.29 4.22 0.68
CA TYR A 197 9.07 3.80 1.38
C TYR A 197 9.09 2.30 1.72
N LEU A 198 9.56 1.47 0.79
CA LEU A 198 9.66 0.02 0.98
C LEU A 198 10.82 -0.41 1.87
N GLY A 199 11.73 0.51 2.23
CA GLY A 199 12.90 0.24 3.06
C GLY A 199 14.06 -0.45 2.32
N PHE A 200 14.07 -0.41 0.99
CA PHE A 200 15.17 -0.97 0.18
C PHE A 200 16.34 -0.01 0.02
N LEU A 201 16.10 1.30 0.08
CA LEU A 201 17.12 2.34 0.04
C LEU A 201 16.90 3.35 1.18
N PRO A 202 17.96 3.88 1.81
CA PRO A 202 17.80 4.99 2.73
C PRO A 202 17.50 6.29 1.96
N LEU A 203 16.91 7.27 2.65
CA LEU A 203 16.54 8.58 2.09
C LEU A 203 17.72 9.37 1.52
N ASP A 204 18.89 9.24 2.14
CA ASP A 204 20.12 9.92 1.76
C ASP A 204 20.88 9.22 0.62
N ASP A 205 20.34 8.12 0.07
CA ASP A 205 20.96 7.42 -1.04
C ASP A 205 20.87 8.26 -2.32
N PRO A 206 21.99 8.58 -2.99
CA PRO A 206 21.97 9.36 -4.22
C PRO A 206 21.16 8.68 -5.35
N ARG A 207 20.95 7.36 -5.28
CA ARG A 207 20.11 6.62 -6.22
C ARG A 207 18.61 6.84 -5.97
N ALA A 208 18.20 7.15 -4.74
CA ALA A 208 16.81 7.50 -4.41
C ALA A 208 16.44 8.90 -4.95
N ASN A 209 17.37 9.85 -4.93
CA ASN A 209 17.16 11.21 -5.44
C ASN A 209 17.05 11.30 -6.98
N GLY A 210 17.61 10.33 -7.71
CA GLY A 210 17.53 10.27 -9.18
C GLY A 210 16.18 9.81 -9.73
N SER A 211 15.29 9.30 -8.87
CA SER A 211 13.98 8.71 -9.22
C SER A 211 12.80 9.67 -9.10
N THR A 212 13.02 10.97 -8.93
CA THR A 212 11.97 12.00 -8.73
C THR A 212 11.15 12.33 -9.98
N ALA A 213 11.42 11.70 -11.12
CA ALA A 213 10.64 11.89 -12.34
C ALA A 213 9.22 11.33 -12.15
N LEU A 214 8.20 12.13 -12.46
CA LEU A 214 6.79 11.73 -12.43
C LEU A 214 6.60 10.34 -13.07
N ALA A 215 6.26 9.35 -12.24
CA ALA A 215 5.88 8.04 -12.72
C ALA A 215 4.44 8.13 -13.24
N ALA A 216 4.27 7.99 -14.56
CA ALA A 216 2.96 7.87 -15.21
C ALA A 216 2.69 6.39 -15.49
N HIS A 217 1.44 5.95 -15.39
CA HIS A 217 1.09 4.62 -15.91
C HIS A 217 1.39 4.59 -17.40
N THR A 218 2.09 3.52 -17.81
CA THR A 218 2.78 3.29 -19.09
C THR A 218 1.95 3.43 -20.38
N SER A 219 0.67 3.81 -20.29
CA SER A 219 -0.25 3.94 -21.42
C SER A 219 -0.72 5.36 -21.70
N ASN A 220 -0.67 6.30 -20.75
CA ASN A 220 -1.15 7.67 -20.98
C ASN A 220 -0.49 8.72 -20.07
N ALA A 221 0.52 9.42 -20.59
CA ALA A 221 1.24 10.50 -19.90
C ALA A 221 0.35 11.69 -19.49
N THR A 222 -0.86 11.83 -20.07
CA THR A 222 -1.79 12.89 -19.67
C THR A 222 -2.56 12.58 -18.40
N TYR A 223 -2.46 11.35 -17.87
CA TYR A 223 -3.13 10.89 -16.64
C TYR A 223 -2.11 10.35 -15.63
N PRO A 224 -1.31 11.21 -14.99
CA PRO A 224 -0.48 10.81 -13.86
C PRO A 224 -1.33 10.34 -12.67
N TRP A 225 -0.74 9.48 -11.85
CA TRP A 225 -1.38 8.91 -10.68
C TRP A 225 -0.90 9.64 -9.41
N PRO A 226 -1.80 10.05 -8.49
CA PRO A 226 -1.42 10.68 -7.22
C PRO A 226 -0.46 9.85 -6.37
N MET A 227 -0.50 8.52 -6.50
CA MET A 227 0.40 7.61 -5.80
C MET A 227 1.88 7.83 -6.10
N SER A 228 2.21 8.33 -7.30
CA SER A 228 3.59 8.71 -7.64
C SER A 228 4.07 9.85 -6.73
N GLN A 229 3.22 10.86 -6.51
CA GLN A 229 3.51 12.01 -5.65
C GLN A 229 3.64 11.58 -4.19
N ILE A 230 2.78 10.67 -3.72
CA ILE A 230 2.86 10.12 -2.37
C ILE A 230 4.20 9.39 -2.17
N SER A 231 4.59 8.53 -3.10
CA SER A 231 5.87 7.82 -3.05
C SER A 231 7.05 8.79 -3.08
N ALA A 232 6.94 9.86 -3.85
CA ALA A 232 7.97 10.86 -3.96
C ALA A 232 8.10 11.70 -2.67
N ILE A 233 7.02 11.94 -1.91
CA ILE A 233 7.07 12.54 -0.56
C ILE A 233 7.84 11.64 0.43
N TYR A 234 7.65 10.32 0.34
CA TYR A 234 8.43 9.36 1.14
C TYR A 234 9.91 9.30 0.75
N GLY A 235 10.28 9.79 -0.43
CA GLY A 235 11.63 9.76 -0.98
C GLY A 235 12.41 11.06 -0.82
N THR A 236 11.87 12.08 -0.15
CA THR A 236 12.54 13.39 0.03
C THR A 236 12.52 13.87 1.48
N ASP A 237 13.55 14.66 1.82
CA ASP A 237 13.66 15.41 3.08
C ASP A 237 13.57 16.93 2.87
N ASP A 238 13.34 17.40 1.63
CA ASP A 238 13.12 18.81 1.30
C ASP A 238 11.69 19.23 1.68
N ASP A 239 11.59 20.17 2.61
CA ASP A 239 10.32 20.67 3.14
C ASP A 239 9.45 21.36 2.06
N GLU A 240 10.08 22.07 1.13
CA GLU A 240 9.39 22.81 0.08
C GLU A 240 8.81 21.86 -0.96
N GLU A 241 9.59 20.85 -1.35
CA GLU A 241 9.15 19.78 -2.25
C GLU A 241 8.01 18.96 -1.63
N ILE A 242 8.08 18.64 -0.34
CA ILE A 242 7.02 17.91 0.37
C ILE A 242 5.70 18.70 0.34
N VAL A 243 5.77 19.99 0.67
CA VAL A 243 4.58 20.86 0.71
C VAL A 243 3.99 21.03 -0.69
N GLU A 244 4.80 21.27 -1.72
CA GLU A 244 4.34 21.38 -3.10
C GLU A 244 3.59 20.12 -3.56
N ARG A 245 4.15 18.94 -3.27
CA ARG A 245 3.54 17.65 -3.63
C ARG A 245 2.27 17.37 -2.84
N LEU A 246 2.27 17.66 -1.55
CA LEU A 246 1.10 17.50 -0.68
C LEU A 246 -0.09 18.32 -1.20
N TYR A 247 0.14 19.60 -1.51
CA TYR A 247 -0.90 20.48 -2.05
C TYR A 247 -1.26 20.12 -3.51
N THR A 248 -0.33 19.58 -4.29
CA THR A 248 -0.65 19.02 -5.61
C THR A 248 -1.66 17.88 -5.50
N ILE A 249 -1.53 17.00 -4.51
CA ILE A 249 -2.52 15.93 -4.27
C ILE A 249 -3.84 16.52 -3.80
N ALA A 250 -3.81 17.38 -2.77
CA ALA A 250 -5.02 17.92 -2.13
C ALA A 250 -5.88 18.76 -3.09
N ASN A 251 -5.25 19.55 -3.95
CA ASN A 251 -5.94 20.43 -4.90
C ASN A 251 -6.57 19.67 -6.09
N ASN A 252 -6.24 18.38 -6.28
CA ASN A 252 -6.68 17.60 -7.43
C ASN A 252 -7.63 16.43 -7.06
N THR A 253 -8.42 16.59 -6.00
CA THR A 253 -9.45 15.60 -5.57
C THR A 253 -10.80 15.73 -6.29
N ALA A 254 -10.87 16.61 -7.29
CA ALA A 254 -12.10 16.98 -8.00
C ALA A 254 -13.30 17.39 -7.11
N GLY A 255 -13.04 17.76 -5.85
CA GLY A 255 -14.06 18.11 -4.84
C GLY A 255 -14.75 16.90 -4.19
N LEU A 256 -14.23 15.67 -4.38
CA LEU A 256 -14.80 14.45 -3.81
C LEU A 256 -14.21 14.06 -2.44
N GLY A 257 -13.11 14.68 -2.01
CA GLY A 257 -12.46 14.36 -0.73
C GLY A 257 -11.79 12.97 -0.72
N LEU A 258 -11.50 12.38 -1.88
CA LEU A 258 -10.86 11.07 -2.01
C LEU A 258 -9.72 11.11 -3.05
N ILE A 259 -8.83 10.13 -2.98
CA ILE A 259 -7.73 9.98 -3.93
C ILE A 259 -8.18 9.13 -5.12
N HIS A 260 -8.00 9.68 -6.32
CA HIS A 260 -8.29 9.01 -7.58
C HIS A 260 -7.13 8.12 -8.04
N GLU A 261 -7.39 7.24 -9.01
CA GLU A 261 -6.33 6.47 -9.65
C GLU A 261 -5.44 7.38 -10.49
N ALA A 262 -6.04 8.11 -11.43
CA ALA A 262 -5.32 8.98 -12.34
C ALA A 262 -6.11 10.24 -12.64
N ILE A 263 -5.42 11.36 -12.87
CA ILE A 263 -6.04 12.67 -13.05
C ILE A 263 -5.48 13.32 -14.30
N ASN A 264 -6.34 13.93 -15.13
CA ASN A 264 -5.88 14.59 -16.34
C ASN A 264 -5.11 15.89 -16.03
N ILE A 265 -3.91 16.04 -16.58
CA ILE A 265 -3.05 17.22 -16.36
C ILE A 265 -3.64 18.54 -16.84
N TYR A 266 -4.55 18.51 -17.82
CA TYR A 266 -5.19 19.69 -18.39
C TYR A 266 -6.55 19.99 -17.74
N GLN A 267 -7.18 18.99 -17.09
CA GLN A 267 -8.54 19.08 -16.56
C GLN A 267 -8.65 18.32 -15.24
N SER A 268 -8.50 19.02 -14.11
CA SER A 268 -8.50 18.41 -12.77
C SER A 268 -9.80 17.67 -12.38
N ARG A 269 -10.91 17.94 -13.07
CA ARG A 269 -12.20 17.23 -12.89
C ARG A 269 -12.35 15.97 -13.74
N THR A 270 -11.38 15.68 -14.61
CA THR A 270 -11.37 14.49 -15.45
C THR A 270 -10.39 13.48 -14.86
N TYR A 271 -10.91 12.44 -14.24
CA TYR A 271 -10.12 11.43 -13.53
C TYR A 271 -10.59 10.00 -13.88
N THR A 272 -9.72 9.03 -13.66
CA THR A 272 -10.10 7.61 -13.65
C THR A 272 -10.28 7.15 -12.21
N ARG A 273 -11.33 6.35 -12.00
CA ARG A 273 -11.77 5.82 -10.70
C ARG A 273 -12.07 6.93 -9.68
N PRO A 274 -13.35 7.23 -9.40
CA PRO A 274 -13.70 8.22 -8.39
C PRO A 274 -13.18 7.85 -6.99
N TRP A 275 -12.90 6.56 -6.79
CA TRP A 275 -12.50 6.03 -5.50
C TRP A 275 -11.55 4.85 -5.64
N PHE A 276 -10.40 4.96 -4.96
CA PHE A 276 -9.41 3.89 -4.89
C PHE A 276 -8.90 3.71 -3.46
N ALA A 277 -9.40 2.67 -2.78
CA ALA A 277 -9.11 2.44 -1.36
C ALA A 277 -7.61 2.31 -1.07
N TRP A 278 -6.83 1.67 -1.94
CA TRP A 278 -5.38 1.60 -1.77
C TRP A 278 -4.73 2.99 -1.81
N ALA A 279 -5.09 3.85 -2.77
CA ALA A 279 -4.55 5.21 -2.84
C ALA A 279 -4.96 6.05 -1.63
N ASN A 280 -6.18 5.88 -1.12
CA ASN A 280 -6.64 6.50 0.12
C ASN A 280 -5.80 6.05 1.33
N SER A 281 -5.63 4.74 1.52
CA SER A 281 -4.79 4.19 2.60
C SER A 281 -3.35 4.71 2.51
N TYR A 282 -2.81 4.79 1.29
CA TYR A 282 -1.44 5.24 1.08
C TYR A 282 -1.25 6.74 1.38
N PHE A 283 -2.24 7.57 1.05
CA PHE A 283 -2.26 8.97 1.44
C PHE A 283 -2.36 9.12 2.96
N ALA A 284 -3.24 8.36 3.61
CA ALA A 284 -3.41 8.42 5.05
C ALA A 284 -2.15 7.92 5.80
N GLU A 285 -1.48 6.88 5.29
CA GLU A 285 -0.16 6.43 5.78
C GLU A 285 0.88 7.54 5.68
N MET A 286 0.91 8.28 4.56
CA MET A 286 1.87 9.37 4.34
C MET A 286 1.64 10.54 5.29
N ILE A 287 0.38 10.92 5.55
CA ILE A 287 0.06 11.95 6.55
C ILE A 287 0.52 11.53 7.94
N LEU A 288 0.39 10.25 8.31
CA LEU A 288 0.92 9.74 9.58
C LEU A 288 2.45 9.73 9.63
N ASP A 289 3.15 9.46 8.51
CA ASP A 289 4.61 9.61 8.47
C ASP A 289 5.03 11.06 8.67
N LEU A 290 4.40 12.01 7.95
CA LEU A 290 4.68 13.43 8.11
C LEU A 290 4.37 13.92 9.53
N ALA A 291 3.28 13.45 10.13
CA ALA A 291 2.91 13.74 11.51
C ALA A 291 3.98 13.32 12.52
N ARG A 292 4.74 12.27 12.22
CA ARG A 292 5.84 11.78 13.06
C ARG A 292 7.17 12.45 12.73
N ARG A 293 7.54 12.51 11.44
CA ARG A 293 8.87 12.94 10.95
C ARG A 293 9.00 14.45 10.80
N LYS A 294 7.97 15.11 10.27
CA LYS A 294 7.96 16.55 9.95
C LYS A 294 6.63 17.22 10.37
N PRO A 295 6.24 17.15 11.66
CA PRO A 295 4.96 17.68 12.14
C PRO A 295 4.78 19.17 11.87
N GLY A 296 5.86 19.95 11.83
CA GLY A 296 5.81 21.39 11.55
C GLY A 296 5.28 21.75 10.16
N LEU A 297 5.25 20.81 9.21
CA LEU A 297 4.69 21.03 7.88
C LEU A 297 3.16 20.96 7.88
N ILE A 298 2.57 20.16 8.77
CA ILE A 298 1.13 19.85 8.75
C ILE A 298 0.36 20.29 10.01
N PHE A 299 1.02 20.43 11.16
CA PHE A 299 0.39 20.73 12.44
C PHE A 299 0.53 22.19 12.90
N HIS A 300 -0.35 22.60 13.81
CA HIS A 300 -0.28 23.90 14.48
C HIS A 300 0.91 24.03 15.45
N ASP A 301 1.25 22.95 16.18
CA ASP A 301 2.16 22.97 17.34
C ASP A 301 3.54 22.34 17.03
N ALA A 302 3.75 21.83 15.82
CA ALA A 302 4.94 21.07 15.39
C ALA A 302 5.28 19.90 16.34
N ILE A 303 4.32 19.40 17.11
CA ILE A 303 4.52 18.28 18.03
C ILE A 303 4.32 16.97 17.26
N PRO A 304 5.29 16.04 17.27
CA PRO A 304 5.14 14.74 16.62
C PRO A 304 3.92 13.98 17.16
N TYR A 305 3.19 13.31 16.27
CA TYR A 305 2.07 12.45 16.62
C TYR A 305 2.39 11.00 16.26
N GLU A 306 2.22 10.12 17.24
CA GLU A 306 2.31 8.67 17.08
C GLU A 306 1.08 8.01 17.69
N ILE A 307 0.48 7.08 16.94
CA ILE A 307 -0.68 6.31 17.39
C ILE A 307 -0.29 5.51 18.64
N GLY A 308 -1.08 5.63 19.71
CA GLY A 308 -0.84 4.96 20.99
C GLY A 308 0.14 5.68 21.92
N SER A 309 0.75 6.79 21.50
CA SER A 309 1.52 7.64 22.40
C SER A 309 0.59 8.46 23.30
N ASN A 310 0.24 7.92 24.48
CA ASN A 310 -0.40 8.69 25.55
C ASN A 310 0.58 9.75 26.07
N ARG A 311 0.69 10.89 25.39
CA ARG A 311 1.20 12.10 26.03
C ARG A 311 0.01 12.83 26.63
N VAL A 312 -0.29 12.46 27.87
CA VAL A 312 -1.01 13.33 28.81
C VAL A 312 -0.27 14.67 28.76
N SER A 313 -0.93 15.70 28.23
CA SER A 313 -0.53 17.08 28.46
C SER A 313 -0.55 17.30 29.97
N MET A 314 0.63 17.40 30.59
CA MET A 314 0.78 18.04 31.89
C MET A 314 0.49 19.54 31.76
#